data_AF-B4W4U5-F1
#
_entry.id   AF-B4W4U5-F1
#
_cell.length_a   1.000
_cell.length_b   1.000
_cell.length_c   1.000
_cell.angle_alpha   90.00
_cell.angle_beta   90.00
_cell.angle_gamma   90.00
#
_symmetry.space_group_name_H-M   'P 1'
#
loop_
_entity.id
_entity.type
_entity.pdbx_description
1 polymer ?
#
loop_
_entity_poly.entity_id
_entity_poly.type
_entity_poly.pdbx_seq_one_letter_code
_entity_poly.pdbx_strand_id
1 'polypeptide(L)' 'MHRLKGATAYKLRDEFPHLKKLPSMWTRSFFCSTAGNVSSETVKRYIENQKTR' A
#
# COMPACT_ATOMS: atom_id res chain seq x y z
N MET A 1 -4.13 2.00 -9.58
CA MET A 1 -3.65 2.23 -8.20
C MET A 1 -2.92 3.54 -7.95
N HIS A 2 -2.21 4.13 -8.92
CA HIS A 2 -1.48 5.39 -8.73
C HIS A 2 -2.34 6.53 -8.16
N ARG A 3 -3.52 6.80 -8.76
CA ARG A 3 -4.43 7.87 -8.28
C ARG A 3 -4.96 7.59 -6.87
N LEU A 4 -5.31 6.35 -6.57
CA LEU A 4 -5.84 5.93 -5.27
C LEU A 4 -4.79 6.08 -4.16
N LYS A 5 -3.59 5.50 -4.38
CA LYS A 5 -2.46 5.58 -3.46
C LYS A 5 -1.94 7.01 -3.31
N GLY A 6 -1.93 7.79 -4.38
CA GLY A 6 -1.53 9.20 -4.36
C GLY A 6 -2.50 10.08 -3.59
N ALA A 7 -3.80 9.96 -3.85
CA ALA A 7 -4.82 10.74 -3.18
C ALA A 7 -4.89 10.42 -1.68
N THR A 8 -4.82 9.15 -1.29
CA THR A 8 -4.77 8.77 0.13
C THR A 8 -3.47 9.24 0.78
N ALA A 9 -2.34 9.18 0.08
CA ALA A 9 -1.07 9.67 0.60
C ALA A 9 -1.04 11.18 0.83
N TYR A 10 -1.75 11.95 0.00
CA TYR A 10 -1.91 13.38 0.19
C TYR A 10 -2.76 13.66 1.44
N LYS A 11 -3.97 13.09 1.51
CA LYS A 11 -4.90 13.31 2.65
C LYS A 11 -4.30 12.91 3.99
N LEU A 12 -3.66 11.73 4.06
CA LEU A 12 -3.06 11.24 5.31
C LEU A 12 -1.86 12.10 5.77
N ARG A 13 -1.10 12.72 4.86
CA ARG A 13 -0.02 13.64 5.26
C ARG A 13 -0.53 15.01 5.68
N ASP A 14 -1.70 15.40 5.21
CA ASP A 14 -2.38 16.62 5.65
C ASP A 14 -2.91 16.46 7.07
N GLU A 15 -3.59 15.34 7.33
CA GLU A 15 -4.18 15.02 8.64
C GLU A 15 -3.14 14.63 9.70
N PHE A 16 -2.05 13.96 9.31
CA PHE A 16 -1.01 13.47 10.22
C PHE A 16 0.37 14.04 9.83
N PRO A 17 0.74 15.24 10.33
CA PRO A 17 1.98 15.91 9.94
C PRO A 17 3.26 15.10 10.21
N HIS A 18 3.26 14.22 11.22
CA HIS A 18 4.40 13.35 11.53
C HIS A 18 4.71 12.34 10.41
N LEU A 19 3.73 12.00 9.55
CA LEU A 19 3.92 11.13 8.39
C LEU A 19 4.66 11.81 7.23
N LYS A 20 4.86 13.13 7.28
CA LYS A 20 5.68 13.87 6.28
C LYS A 20 7.16 13.49 6.36
N LYS A 21 7.63 12.90 7.47
CA LYS A 21 8.99 12.36 7.63
C LYS A 21 9.27 11.16 6.73
N LEU A 22 8.23 10.45 6.28
CA LEU A 22 8.37 9.28 5.43
C LEU A 22 8.57 9.68 3.96
N PRO A 23 9.61 9.18 3.27
CA PRO A 23 9.88 9.51 1.87
C PRO A 23 8.72 9.08 0.95
N SER A 24 8.05 7.97 1.25
CA SER A 24 6.87 7.50 0.54
C SER A 24 5.88 6.85 1.49
N MET A 25 4.58 7.13 1.34
CA MET A 25 3.55 6.50 2.18
C MET A 25 3.24 5.06 1.77
N TRP A 26 3.35 4.77 0.48
CA TRP A 26 3.06 3.44 -0.06
C TRP A 26 4.24 2.93 -0.89
N THR A 27 4.44 1.61 -0.90
CA THR A 27 5.39 0.96 -1.81
C THR A 27 4.96 1.16 -3.27
N ARG A 28 5.85 0.95 -4.24
CA ARG A 28 5.47 1.04 -5.67
C ARG A 28 4.50 -0.07 -6.07
N SER A 29 4.66 -1.27 -5.52
CA SER A 29 3.86 -2.46 -5.83
C SER A 29 2.46 -2.40 -5.22
N PHE A 30 1.52 -3.14 -5.80
CA PHE A 30 0.22 -3.43 -5.22
C PHE A 30 -0.23 -4.83 -5.64
N PHE A 31 -1.11 -5.45 -4.85
CA PHE A 31 -1.75 -6.73 -5.19
C PHE A 31 -3.20 -6.47 -5.58
N CYS A 32 -3.67 -7.17 -6.60
CA CYS A 32 -5.07 -7.12 -7.06
C CYS A 32 -5.45 -8.53 -7.54
N SER A 33 -6.62 -9.00 -7.12
CA SER A 33 -7.20 -10.29 -7.54
C SER A 33 -8.71 -10.14 -7.71
N THR A 34 -9.33 -11.02 -8.48
CA THR A 34 -10.78 -11.03 -8.69
C THR A 34 -11.53 -11.47 -7.44
N ALA A 35 -12.73 -10.92 -7.24
CA ALA A 35 -13.61 -11.36 -6.16
C ALA A 35 -13.98 -12.83 -6.37
N GLY A 36 -13.61 -13.68 -5.40
CA GLY A 36 -13.84 -15.14 -5.44
C GLY A 36 -12.57 -15.99 -5.43
N ASN A 37 -11.40 -15.44 -5.81
CA ASN A 37 -10.14 -16.19 -5.88
C ASN A 37 -9.06 -15.67 -4.91
N VAL A 38 -9.48 -14.93 -3.88
CA VAL A 38 -8.56 -14.39 -2.86
C VAL A 38 -8.61 -15.27 -1.62
N SER A 39 -7.51 -15.96 -1.34
CA SER A 39 -7.27 -16.62 -0.06
C SER A 39 -6.39 -15.72 0.81
N SER A 40 -6.60 -15.77 2.13
CA SER A 40 -5.74 -15.06 3.09
C SER A 40 -4.26 -15.44 2.94
N GLU A 41 -3.99 -16.69 2.58
CA GLU A 41 -2.64 -17.19 2.29
C GLU A 41 -1.98 -16.47 1.11
N THR A 42 -2.73 -16.18 0.04
CA THR A 42 -2.21 -15.47 -1.13
C THR A 42 -1.82 -14.03 -0.78
N VAL A 43 -2.63 -13.36 0.05
CA VAL A 43 -2.34 -12.01 0.54
C VAL A 43 -1.11 -12.03 1.46
N LYS A 44 -1.02 -13.01 2.37
CA LYS A 44 0.13 -13.18 3.26
C LYS A 44 1.42 -13.39 2.46
N ARG A 45 1.42 -14.31 1.48
CA ARG A 45 2.56 -14.56 0.60
C ARG A 45 2.96 -13.32 -0.19
N TYR A 46 1.99 -12.50 -0.63
CA TYR A 46 2.30 -11.24 -1.30
C TYR A 46 3.03 -10.25 -0.37
N ILE A 47 2.58 -10.14 0.88
CA ILE A 47 3.18 -9.25 1.90
C ILE A 47 4.58 -9.72 2.26
N GLU A 48 4.78 -11.02 2.51
CA GLU A 48 6.09 -11.60 2.85
C GLU A 48 7.11 -11.43 1.71
N ASN A 49 6.66 -11.51 0.45
CA ASN A 49 7.51 -11.29 -0.71
C ASN A 49 7.76 -9.80 -1.00
N GLN A 50 7.13 -8.85 -0.28
CA GLN A 50 7.53 -7.46 -0.37
C GLN A 50 8.89 -7.29 0.31
N LYS A 51 9.91 -6.98 -0.49
CA LYS A 51 11.24 -6.64 0.04
C LYS A 51 11.14 -5.45 0.98
N THR A 52 11.29 -5.70 2.28
CA THR A 52 11.75 -4.70 3.24
C THR A 52 13.18 -4.35 2.85
N ARG A 53 13.42 -3.07 2.62
CA ARG A 53 14.74 -2.55 2.24
C ARG A 53 15.82 -2.99 3.22
#